data_AF-A0A960CLN1-F1
#
_entry.id   AF-A0A960CLN1-F1
#
_cell.length_a   1.000
_cell.length_b   1.000
_cell.length_c   1.000
_cell.angle_alpha   90.00
_cell.angle_beta   90.00
_cell.angle_gamma   90.00
#
_symmetry.space_group_name_H-M   'P 1'
#
loop_
_entity.id
_entity.type
_entity.pdbx_description
1 polymer ?
#
loop_
_entity_poly.entity_id
_entity_poly.type
_entity_poly.pdbx_seq_one_letter_code
_entity_poly.pdbx_strand_id
1 'polypeptide(L)' 'MAKVRTNIEIEDVYVEAIKSRYGVHTKTEAVDLALRHLAGQPMTREQALAMRGAHAMGEVPSDTGPGAA' A
#
# COMPACT_ATOMS: atom_id res chain seq x y z
N MET A 1 1.33 10.09 16.52
CA MET A 1 2.71 10.45 16.16
C MET A 1 2.73 11.87 15.65
N ALA A 2 3.75 12.67 16.00
CA ALA A 2 3.85 14.06 15.55
C ALA A 2 4.31 14.13 14.10
N LYS A 3 3.70 15.00 13.30
CA LYS A 3 4.12 15.28 11.92
C LYS A 3 5.35 16.18 11.95
N VAL A 4 6.48 15.68 11.43
CA VAL A 4 7.73 16.45 11.32
C VAL A 4 7.80 17.07 9.92
N ARG A 5 8.24 18.33 9.84
CA ARG A 5 8.45 19.01 8.55
C ARG A 5 9.86 18.71 8.06
N THR A 6 9.95 18.07 6.91
CA THR A 6 11.23 17.68 6.28
C THR A 6 11.26 18.20 4.85
N ASN A 7 12.36 18.82 4.45
CA ASN A 7 12.60 19.20 3.06
C ASN A 7 13.33 18.04 2.38
N ILE A 8 12.72 17.47 1.35
CA ILE A 8 13.27 16.38 0.54
C ILE A 8 13.08 16.70 -0.94
N GLU A 9 14.01 16.27 -1.78
CA GLU A 9 13.87 16.32 -3.23
C GLU A 9 13.23 15.02 -3.72
N ILE A 10 12.21 15.14 -4.57
CA ILE A 10 11.46 14.02 -5.13
C ILE A 10 11.13 14.32 -6.58
N GLU A 11 11.12 13.27 -7.40
CA GLU A 11 10.72 13.39 -8.80
C GLU A 11 9.21 13.55 -8.91
N ASP A 12 8.77 14.62 -9.59
CA ASP A 12 7.36 14.98 -9.72
C ASP A 12 6.56 13.89 -10.45
N VAL A 13 7.19 13.18 -11.39
CA VAL A 13 6.58 12.09 -12.14
C VAL A 13 6.03 10.97 -11.26
N TYR A 14 6.71 10.64 -10.15
CA TYR A 14 6.25 9.61 -9.23
C TYR A 14 5.11 10.11 -8.35
N VAL A 15 5.16 11.38 -7.97
CA VAL A 15 4.10 12.01 -7.17
C VAL A 15 2.80 12.09 -7.97
N GLU A 16 2.87 12.51 -9.23
CA GLU A 16 1.72 12.55 -10.11
C GLU A 16 1.16 11.16 -10.43
N ALA A 17 2.04 10.16 -10.61
CA ALA A 17 1.60 8.77 -10.76
C ALA A 17 0.82 8.26 -9.53
N ILE A 18 1.29 8.60 -8.32
CA ILE A 18 0.60 8.23 -7.06
C ILE A 18 -0.74 8.98 -6.93
N LYS A 19 -0.75 10.30 -7.21
CA LYS A 19 -1.98 11.11 -7.20
C LYS A 19 -3.03 10.57 -8.14
N SER A 20 -2.64 10.26 -9.37
CA SER A 20 -3.53 9.69 -10.39
C SER A 20 -4.04 8.30 -9.99
N ARG A 21 -3.16 7.44 -9.46
CA ARG A 21 -3.51 6.05 -9.13
C ARG A 21 -4.39 5.92 -7.88
N TYR A 22 -4.16 6.76 -6.86
CA TYR A 22 -4.82 6.63 -5.56
C TYR A 22 -5.78 7.79 -5.24
N GLY A 23 -5.98 8.72 -6.17
CA GLY A 23 -6.96 9.80 -6.05
C GLY A 23 -6.59 10.86 -5.00
N VAL A 24 -5.32 10.99 -4.62
CA VAL A 24 -4.87 11.99 -3.65
C VAL A 24 -4.58 13.33 -4.34
N HIS A 25 -4.77 14.44 -3.61
CA HIS A 25 -4.79 15.77 -4.20
C HIS A 25 -3.50 16.56 -3.94
N THR A 26 -2.74 16.21 -2.91
CA THR A 26 -1.52 16.93 -2.53
C THR A 26 -0.28 16.03 -2.56
N LYS A 27 0.89 16.65 -2.79
CA LYS A 27 2.19 15.96 -2.71
C LYS A 27 2.41 15.35 -1.33
N THR A 28 1.93 16.03 -0.27
CA THR A 28 2.01 15.56 1.11
C THR A 28 1.21 14.28 1.32
N GLU A 29 -0.01 14.19 0.79
CA GLU A 29 -0.84 12.99 0.88
C GLU A 29 -0.24 11.83 0.09
N ALA A 30 0.31 12.10 -1.11
CA ALA A 30 0.99 11.09 -1.90
C ALA A 30 2.21 10.50 -1.16
N VAL A 31 3.01 11.36 -0.52
CA VAL A 31 4.17 10.92 0.27
C VAL A 31 3.73 10.18 1.53
N ASP A 32 2.71 10.66 2.26
CA ASP A 32 2.17 9.98 3.44
C ASP A 32 1.62 8.60 3.08
N LEU A 33 0.90 8.48 1.96
CA LEU A 33 0.39 7.21 1.44
C LEU A 33 1.51 6.23 1.10
N ALA A 34 2.54 6.70 0.38
CA ALA A 34 3.70 5.87 0.02
C ALA A 34 4.45 5.40 1.27
N LEU A 35 4.65 6.29 2.25
CA LEU A 35 5.28 5.95 3.52
C LEU A 35 4.45 4.94 4.31
N ARG A 36 3.13 5.10 4.40
CA ARG A 36 2.26 4.12 5.08
C ARG A 36 2.24 2.78 4.36
N HIS A 37 2.30 2.77 3.04
CA HIS A 37 2.35 1.54 2.25
C HIS A 37 3.65 0.77 2.49
N LEU A 38 4.79 1.46 2.56
CA LEU A 38 6.10 0.86 2.82
C LEU A 38 6.35 0.54 4.30
N ALA A 39 5.93 1.43 5.19
CA ALA A 39 6.08 1.30 6.64
C ALA A 39 5.04 0.37 7.26
N GLY A 40 3.92 0.12 6.58
CA GLY A 40 2.94 -0.89 6.93
C GLY A 40 3.42 -2.33 6.74
N GLN A 41 4.75 -2.54 6.63
CA GLN A 41 5.45 -3.80 6.34
C GLN A 41 4.53 -5.02 6.28
N PRO A 42 4.17 -5.51 5.06
CA PRO A 42 3.70 -6.89 4.97
C PRO A 42 4.72 -7.80 5.67
N MET A 43 4.21 -8.85 6.29
CA MET A 43 5.04 -9.83 6.99
C MET A 43 6.22 -10.24 6.13
N THR A 44 7.41 -10.32 6.72
CA THR A 44 8.58 -10.86 6.01
C THR A 44 8.26 -12.25 5.49
N ARG A 45 8.96 -12.72 4.45
CA ARG A 45 8.72 -14.07 3.90
C ARG A 45 8.72 -15.15 4.98
N GLU A 46 9.60 -15.04 5.95
CA GLU A 46 9.69 -15.95 7.11
C GLU A 46 8.46 -15.85 8.02
N GLN A 47 8.04 -14.63 8.34
CA GLN A 47 6.84 -14.38 9.13
C GLN A 47 5.57 -14.89 8.41
N ALA A 48 5.43 -14.65 7.11
CA ALA A 48 4.32 -15.15 6.30
C ALA A 48 4.31 -16.69 6.23
N LEU A 49 5.49 -17.32 6.12
CA LEU A 49 5.62 -18.78 6.17
C LEU A 49 5.27 -19.35 7.54
N ALA A 50 5.61 -18.65 8.63
CA ALA A 50 5.24 -19.03 9.99
C ALA A 50 3.72 -18.96 10.23
N MET A 51 2.97 -18.15 9.46
CA MET A 51 1.50 -18.09 9.53
C MET A 51 0.80 -19.17 8.69
N ARG A 52 1.52 -20.07 8.02
CA ARG A 52 0.92 -21.16 7.25
C ARG A 52 0.12 -22.07 8.19
N GLY A 53 -1.21 -22.09 8.03
CA GLY A 53 -2.13 -22.82 8.90
C GLY A 53 -2.84 -21.97 9.95
N ALA A 54 -2.65 -20.64 9.96
CA ALA A 54 -3.32 -19.75 10.90
C ALA A 54 -4.81 -19.50 10.61
N HIS A 55 -5.37 -20.04 9.50
CA HIS A 55 -6.76 -19.80 9.07
C HIS A 55 -7.20 -18.33 9.12
N ALA A 56 -6.27 -17.40 8.82
CA ALA A 56 -6.50 -15.96 8.92
C ALA A 56 -7.35 -15.38 7.78
N MET A 57 -7.60 -16.17 6.74
CA MET A 57 -8.59 -15.86 5.71
C MET A 57 -9.96 -16.22 6.28
N GLY A 58 -10.89 -15.26 6.28
CA GLY A 58 -12.29 -15.53 6.56
C GLY A 58 -12.95 -16.32 5.42
N GLU A 59 -14.05 -15.81 4.88
CA GLU A 59 -14.65 -16.42 3.70
C GLU A 59 -13.79 -16.16 2.46
N VAL A 60 -13.37 -17.22 1.77
CA VAL A 60 -12.65 -17.09 0.50
C VAL A 60 -13.66 -16.60 -0.55
N PRO A 61 -13.44 -15.43 -1.18
CA PRO A 61 -14.34 -14.96 -2.23
C PRO A 61 -14.41 -15.97 -3.37
N SER A 62 -15.58 -16.10 -3.98
CA SER A 62 -15.78 -16.95 -5.16
C SER A 62 -14.77 -16.58 -6.25
N ASP A 63 -14.05 -17.58 -6.75
CA ASP A 63 -13.13 -17.40 -7.86
C ASP A 63 -13.92 -17.00 -9.11
N THR A 64 -13.89 -15.71 -9.42
CA THR A 64 -14.47 -15.17 -10.65
C THR A 64 -13.32 -15.03 -11.62
N GLY A 65 -13.18 -16.04 -12.48
CA GLY A 65 -12.24 -16.01 -13.59
C GLY A 65 -12.42 -14.75 -14.44
N PRO A 66 -11.39 -14.32 -15.20
CA PRO A 66 -11.46 -13.10 -15.99
C PRO A 66 -12.54 -13.22 -17.08
N GLY A 67 -13.73 -12.67 -16.78
CA GLY A 67 -14.83 -12.48 -17.72
C GLY A 67 -16.02 -13.43 -17.55
N ALA A 68 -16.99 -13.02 -16.74
CA ALA A 68 -18.40 -13.26 -17.06
C ALA A 68 -19.04 -11.87 -17.21
N ALA A 69 -19.21 -11.45 -18.45
CA ALA A 69 -20.08 -10.35 -18.83
C ALA A 69 -21.54 -10.80 -18.73
#